data_AF-A0A358QSX0-F1
#
_entry.id   AF-A0A358QSX0-F1
#
_cell.length_a   1.000
_cell.length_b   1.000
_cell.length_c   1.000
_cell.angle_alpha   90.00
_cell.angle_beta   90.00
_cell.angle_gamma   90.00
#
_symmetry.space_group_name_H-M   'P 1'
#
loop_
_entity.id
_entity.type
_entity.pdbx_description
1 polymer ?
#
loop_
_entity_poly.entity_id
_entity_poly.type
_entity_poly.pdbx_seq_one_letter_code
_entity_poly.pdbx_strand_id
1 'polypeptide(L)'
;MKKIGYLGPSGTFTEAATRKYSGREPVELVCCRSFPQIVSDVKSGLLDEGVVPLENSTEGAVSQILDLMAQEEGVMFRGEIVLSVRHNLLVRPGTEISEIKKVLSHPQALAQCRGYLSRELPGVEIEETTSTARAASIVAGSAGPWAAIGTYLAAGNYSLKLAVADIQDSSQNATRFIVLGKSDAGPGNNCRTSIIVEARDRPGALYGILREFALRDISLTRIESRPVKKRLGQYMFFIDMDGHRTDRKVGEALEAVARNAYYLRILGSYPADRSLAPPEEPSPAQGITLEEARAEIDMVDSQIVELIGMRTRLVEKIAGVKSPGRIRDEAREEEVLRRVRSLAVAKGVDPEMIESVYRIMITEYVKMQKRRVQSRMSGC
;
A
#
# COMPACT_ATOMS: atom_id res chain seq x y z
N MET A 1 -11.84 -19.62 24.10
CA MET A 1 -12.49 -18.57 23.30
C MET A 1 -11.37 -17.73 22.70
N LYS A 2 -11.45 -17.41 21.41
CA LYS A 2 -10.40 -16.64 20.71
C LYS A 2 -10.35 -15.22 21.27
N LYS A 3 -9.17 -14.69 21.58
CA LYS A 3 -8.95 -13.34 22.11
C LYS A 3 -8.49 -12.39 21.01
N ILE A 4 -9.25 -11.32 20.79
CA ILE A 4 -8.95 -10.31 19.77
C ILE A 4 -8.77 -8.94 20.41
N GLY A 5 -7.57 -8.39 20.33
CA GLY A 5 -7.24 -7.07 20.85
C GLY A 5 -7.66 -5.94 19.91
N TYR A 6 -8.04 -4.80 20.47
CA TYR A 6 -8.30 -3.57 19.73
C TYR A 6 -7.83 -2.34 20.52
N LEU A 7 -7.56 -1.23 19.83
CA LEU A 7 -7.22 0.02 20.50
C LEU A 7 -8.46 0.64 21.15
N GLY A 8 -8.45 0.70 22.48
CA GLY A 8 -9.49 1.32 23.28
C GLY A 8 -9.50 2.86 23.21
N PRO A 9 -10.43 3.50 23.94
CA PRO A 9 -11.42 2.90 24.86
C PRO A 9 -12.58 2.21 24.12
N SER A 10 -13.51 1.58 24.86
CA SER A 10 -14.67 0.93 24.26
C SER A 10 -15.58 1.94 23.54
N GLY A 11 -16.14 1.56 22.39
CA GLY A 11 -16.94 2.43 21.51
C GLY A 11 -16.14 3.10 20.38
N THR A 12 -14.85 2.77 20.21
CA THR A 12 -14.04 3.28 19.09
C THR A 12 -14.39 2.61 17.76
N PHE A 13 -13.95 3.22 16.66
CA PHE A 13 -14.04 2.59 15.33
C PHE A 13 -13.23 1.30 15.24
N THR A 14 -12.12 1.18 15.98
CA THR A 14 -11.34 -0.06 16.05
C THR A 14 -12.17 -1.18 16.68
N GLU A 15 -12.90 -0.93 17.77
CA GLU A 15 -13.81 -1.94 18.34
C GLU A 15 -14.90 -2.34 17.35
N ALA A 16 -15.49 -1.37 16.64
CA ALA A 16 -16.50 -1.65 15.62
C ALA A 16 -15.94 -2.52 14.48
N ALA A 17 -14.71 -2.24 14.02
CA ALA A 17 -14.02 -3.06 13.03
C ALA A 17 -13.75 -4.48 13.55
N THR A 18 -13.33 -4.62 14.81
CA THR A 18 -13.11 -5.93 15.43
C THR A 18 -14.40 -6.75 15.54
N ARG A 19 -15.53 -6.12 15.89
CA ARG A 19 -16.85 -6.78 15.92
C ARG A 19 -17.31 -7.20 14.53
N LYS A 20 -17.09 -6.36 13.51
CA LYS A 20 -17.38 -6.70 12.11
C LYS A 20 -16.55 -7.92 11.67
N TYR A 21 -15.27 -7.95 12.02
CA TYR A 21 -14.37 -9.05 11.70
C TYR A 21 -14.78 -10.38 12.36
N SER A 22 -15.08 -10.35 13.67
CA SER A 22 -15.49 -11.56 14.39
C SER A 22 -16.82 -12.13 13.92
N GLY A 23 -17.64 -11.33 13.24
CA GLY A 23 -18.95 -11.74 12.76
C GLY A 23 -19.83 -12.27 13.89
N ARG A 24 -20.25 -13.54 13.79
CA ARG A 24 -21.04 -14.23 14.83
C ARG A 24 -20.22 -15.21 15.67
N GLU A 25 -18.91 -15.27 15.46
CA GLU A 25 -18.06 -16.19 16.23
C GLU A 25 -17.94 -15.73 17.69
N PRO A 26 -17.97 -16.67 18.65
CA PRO A 26 -17.76 -16.33 20.06
C PRO A 26 -16.28 -15.97 20.27
N VAL A 27 -16.01 -14.68 20.45
CA VAL A 27 -14.68 -14.13 20.70
C VAL A 27 -14.66 -13.26 21.97
N GLU A 28 -13.51 -13.21 22.63
CA GLU A 28 -13.23 -12.28 23.72
C GLU A 28 -12.57 -11.02 23.13
N LEU A 29 -13.25 -9.88 23.23
CA LEU A 29 -12.69 -8.60 22.79
C LEU A 29 -11.89 -7.97 23.92
N VAL A 30 -10.59 -7.75 23.69
CA VAL A 30 -9.67 -7.21 24.70
C VAL A 30 -9.35 -5.76 24.37
N CYS A 31 -9.71 -4.85 25.28
CA CYS A 31 -9.42 -3.42 25.16
C CYS A 31 -7.95 -3.15 25.52
N CYS A 32 -7.13 -2.81 24.52
CA CYS A 32 -5.72 -2.49 24.68
C CYS A 32 -5.50 -0.96 24.76
N ARG A 33 -4.40 -0.55 25.38
CA ARG A 33 -4.09 0.88 25.63
C ARG A 33 -3.26 1.53 24.52
N SER A 34 -2.56 0.73 23.71
CA SER A 34 -1.68 1.24 22.66
C SER A 34 -1.45 0.20 21.57
N PHE A 35 -1.04 0.64 20.38
CA PHE A 35 -0.65 -0.29 19.31
C PHE A 35 0.57 -1.16 19.63
N PRO A 36 1.65 -0.64 20.27
CA PRO A 36 2.75 -1.50 20.71
C PRO A 36 2.29 -2.65 21.63
N GLN A 37 1.33 -2.38 22.52
CA GLN A 37 0.75 -3.43 23.37
C GLN A 37 0.08 -4.52 22.52
N ILE A 38 -0.78 -4.14 21.56
CA ILE A 38 -1.47 -5.11 20.68
C ILE A 38 -0.46 -6.00 19.94
N VAL A 39 0.57 -5.39 19.34
CA VAL A 39 1.60 -6.12 18.58
C VAL A 39 2.37 -7.08 19.50
N SER A 40 2.78 -6.62 20.68
CA SER A 40 3.49 -7.43 21.69
C SER A 40 2.64 -8.59 22.21
N ASP A 41 1.36 -8.33 22.50
CA ASP A 41 0.46 -9.33 23.06
C ASP A 41 0.09 -10.40 22.01
N VAL A 42 -0.03 -10.06 20.74
CA VAL A 42 -0.16 -11.03 19.63
C VAL A 42 1.12 -11.86 19.46
N LYS A 43 2.29 -11.20 19.47
CA LYS A 43 3.60 -11.87 19.34
C LYS A 43 3.84 -12.88 20.45
N SER A 44 3.54 -12.51 21.70
CA SER A 44 3.66 -13.41 22.86
C SER A 44 2.56 -14.48 22.90
N GLY A 45 1.41 -14.25 22.28
CA GLY A 45 0.25 -15.14 22.33
C GLY A 45 -0.69 -14.90 23.52
N LEU A 46 -0.57 -13.75 24.17
CA LEU A 46 -1.58 -13.25 25.11
C LEU A 46 -2.89 -12.90 24.38
N LEU A 47 -2.77 -12.48 23.13
CA LEU A 47 -3.86 -12.34 22.16
C LEU A 47 -3.65 -13.34 21.03
N ASP A 48 -4.74 -13.92 20.53
CA ASP A 48 -4.70 -14.72 19.31
C ASP A 48 -4.53 -13.80 18.09
N GLU A 49 -5.24 -12.67 18.10
CA GLU A 49 -5.21 -11.67 17.03
C GLU A 49 -5.36 -10.24 17.57
N GLY A 50 -5.02 -9.25 16.73
CA GLY A 50 -5.17 -7.83 17.05
C GLY A 50 -5.63 -7.02 15.85
N VAL A 51 -6.54 -6.08 16.04
CA VAL A 51 -7.05 -5.22 14.96
C VAL A 51 -6.47 -3.82 15.11
N VAL A 52 -5.84 -3.34 14.04
CA VAL A 52 -5.22 -1.99 14.01
C VAL A 52 -5.59 -1.26 12.71
N PRO A 53 -5.77 0.07 12.74
CA PRO A 53 -6.03 0.84 11.53
C PRO A 53 -4.74 0.95 10.70
N LEU A 54 -4.87 0.77 9.38
CA LEU A 54 -3.75 0.84 8.44
C LEU A 54 -3.77 2.15 7.67
N GLU A 55 -4.94 2.59 7.20
CA GLU A 55 -5.12 3.85 6.47
C GLU A 55 -6.56 4.36 6.57
N ASN A 56 -6.73 5.67 6.44
CA ASN A 56 -8.01 6.34 6.31
C ASN A 56 -8.05 7.13 5.00
N SER A 57 -9.19 7.08 4.29
CA SER A 57 -9.39 7.78 3.01
C SER A 57 -9.18 9.30 3.05
N THR A 58 -9.34 9.94 4.20
CA THR A 58 -9.17 11.39 4.39
C THR A 58 -7.79 11.75 4.95
N GLU A 59 -7.21 10.92 5.82
CA GLU A 59 -5.96 11.23 6.53
C GLU A 59 -4.72 10.48 6.04
N GLY A 60 -4.91 9.52 5.14
CA GLY A 60 -3.84 8.65 4.65
C GLY A 60 -3.43 7.59 5.64
N ALA A 61 -2.16 7.17 5.57
CA ALA A 61 -1.64 6.02 6.30
C ALA A 61 -1.44 6.27 7.80
N VAL A 62 -1.76 5.26 8.62
CA VAL A 62 -1.48 5.27 10.06
C VAL A 62 0.00 4.96 10.29
N SER A 63 0.81 6.02 10.25
CA SER A 63 2.27 5.99 10.34
C SER A 63 2.80 5.14 11.51
N GLN A 64 2.16 5.20 12.68
CA GLN A 64 2.60 4.47 13.88
C GLN A 64 2.57 2.95 13.68
N ILE A 65 1.55 2.43 12.97
CA ILE A 65 1.45 1.00 12.68
C ILE A 65 2.51 0.57 11.68
N LEU A 66 2.71 1.35 10.61
CA LEU A 66 3.74 1.06 9.62
C LEU A 66 5.13 1.02 10.28
N ASP A 67 5.45 2.02 11.10
CA ASP A 67 6.71 2.07 11.85
C ASP A 67 6.88 0.85 12.78
N LEU A 68 5.82 0.41 13.47
CA LEU A 68 5.87 -0.79 14.32
C LEU A 68 6.11 -2.05 13.50
N MET A 69 5.41 -2.21 12.37
CA MET A 69 5.58 -3.38 11.50
C MET A 69 6.96 -3.44 10.84
N ALA A 70 7.61 -2.29 10.60
CA ALA A 70 8.99 -2.24 10.14
C ALA A 70 10.01 -2.68 11.21
N GLN A 71 9.71 -2.45 12.49
CA GLN A 71 10.63 -2.72 13.60
C GLN A 71 10.44 -4.10 14.21
N GLU A 72 9.20 -4.57 14.31
CA GLU A 72 8.85 -5.81 14.99
C GLU A 72 8.66 -6.96 14.01
N GLU A 73 9.44 -8.03 14.21
CA GLU A 73 9.24 -9.32 13.55
C GLU A 73 8.39 -10.27 14.40
N GLY A 74 7.79 -11.29 13.78
CA GLY A 74 6.97 -12.31 14.44
C GLY A 74 5.47 -12.02 14.48
N VAL A 75 5.01 -10.97 13.79
CA VAL A 75 3.59 -10.66 13.58
C VAL A 75 3.34 -10.49 12.08
N MET A 76 2.24 -11.08 11.60
CA MET A 76 1.81 -11.08 10.20
C MET A 76 0.40 -10.53 10.04
N PHE A 77 0.10 -10.05 8.84
CA PHE A 77 -1.22 -9.63 8.41
C PHE A 77 -2.03 -10.87 8.01
N ARG A 78 -3.18 -11.05 8.65
CA ARG A 78 -4.05 -12.22 8.52
C ARG A 78 -5.40 -11.89 7.88
N GLY A 79 -5.79 -10.63 7.85
CA GLY A 79 -7.06 -10.19 7.28
C GLY A 79 -7.11 -8.69 7.21
N GLU A 80 -8.10 -8.16 6.50
CA GLU A 80 -8.41 -6.74 6.50
C GLU A 80 -9.91 -6.52 6.67
N ILE A 81 -10.26 -5.32 7.15
CA ILE A 81 -11.64 -4.86 7.28
C ILE A 81 -11.69 -3.42 6.83
N VAL A 82 -12.62 -3.08 5.95
CA VAL A 82 -12.92 -1.69 5.61
C VAL A 82 -14.20 -1.28 6.34
N LEU A 83 -14.16 -0.17 7.06
CA LEU A 83 -15.30 0.37 7.80
C LEU A 83 -15.58 1.80 7.33
N SER A 84 -16.83 2.07 6.91
CA SER A 84 -17.29 3.45 6.69
C SER A 84 -17.32 4.20 8.02
N VAL A 85 -16.66 5.34 8.06
CA VAL A 85 -16.61 6.23 9.22
C VAL A 85 -17.88 7.07 9.23
N ARG A 86 -18.81 6.69 10.10
CA ARG A 86 -20.09 7.39 10.32
C ARG A 86 -20.07 8.04 11.69
N HIS A 87 -20.22 9.36 11.71
CA HIS A 87 -20.28 10.16 12.93
C HIS A 87 -21.74 10.43 13.28
N ASN A 88 -22.09 10.25 14.55
CA ASN A 88 -23.45 10.41 15.04
C ASN A 88 -23.45 11.41 16.19
N LEU A 89 -24.50 12.22 16.29
CA LEU A 89 -24.74 13.08 17.43
C LEU A 89 -25.41 12.26 18.54
N LEU A 90 -24.74 12.12 19.67
CA LEU A 90 -25.15 11.31 20.82
C LEU A 90 -25.49 12.21 21.99
N VAL A 91 -26.62 11.97 22.65
CA VAL A 91 -27.09 12.74 23.81
C VAL A 91 -27.57 11.80 24.91
N ARG A 92 -27.73 12.30 26.13
CA ARG A 92 -28.41 11.50 27.17
C ARG A 92 -29.89 11.32 26.82
N PRO A 93 -30.51 10.18 27.16
CA PRO A 93 -31.96 10.00 26.99
C PRO A 93 -32.74 11.15 27.63
N GLY A 94 -33.70 11.70 26.88
CA GLY A 94 -34.51 12.85 27.32
C GLY A 94 -33.91 14.23 27.07
N THR A 95 -32.69 14.34 26.53
CA THR A 95 -32.14 15.62 26.05
C THR A 95 -32.62 15.91 24.64
N GLU A 96 -33.23 17.07 24.41
CA GLU A 96 -33.66 17.52 23.09
C GLU A 96 -32.54 18.28 22.37
N ILE A 97 -32.53 18.23 21.03
CA ILE A 97 -31.47 18.84 20.21
C ILE A 97 -31.37 20.35 20.45
N SER A 98 -32.51 21.03 20.59
CA SER A 98 -32.57 22.47 20.87
C SER A 98 -31.99 22.88 22.22
N GLU A 99 -31.81 21.93 23.14
CA GLU A 99 -31.28 22.20 24.48
C GLU A 99 -29.75 22.08 24.54
N ILE A 100 -29.12 21.52 23.49
CA ILE A 100 -27.69 21.24 23.47
C ILE A 100 -26.89 22.54 23.64
N LYS A 101 -26.03 22.58 24.66
CA LYS A 101 -25.15 23.73 24.96
C LYS A 101 -23.69 23.50 24.68
N LYS A 102 -23.27 22.23 24.63
CA LYS A 102 -21.88 21.82 24.42
C LYS A 102 -21.81 20.55 23.59
N VAL A 103 -20.88 20.50 22.63
CA VAL A 103 -20.55 19.33 21.82
C VAL A 103 -19.10 18.91 22.07
N LEU A 104 -18.89 17.64 22.39
CA LEU A 104 -17.58 17.06 22.66
C LEU A 104 -17.21 16.01 21.61
N SER A 105 -15.95 16.00 21.13
CA SER A 105 -15.40 14.87 20.37
C SER A 105 -13.90 14.97 20.18
N HIS A 106 -13.32 14.07 19.40
CA HIS A 106 -11.96 14.20 18.90
C HIS A 106 -11.86 15.36 17.89
N PRO A 107 -10.76 16.14 17.82
CA PRO A 107 -10.61 17.27 16.91
C PRO A 107 -10.95 16.94 15.45
N GLN A 108 -10.51 15.76 14.99
CA GLN A 108 -10.80 15.26 13.65
C GLN A 108 -12.30 15.02 13.40
N ALA A 109 -13.02 14.43 14.37
CA ALA A 109 -14.45 14.17 14.22
C ALA A 109 -15.24 15.48 14.22
N LEU A 110 -14.83 16.47 15.02
CA LEU A 110 -15.38 17.82 15.00
C LEU A 110 -15.14 18.50 13.65
N ALA A 111 -13.93 18.39 13.10
CA ALA A 111 -13.60 18.94 11.79
C ALA A 111 -14.41 18.30 10.67
N GLN A 112 -14.66 16.98 10.72
CA GLN A 112 -15.44 16.24 9.74
C GLN A 112 -16.96 16.47 9.84
N CYS A 113 -17.46 17.12 10.90
CA CYS A 113 -18.88 17.43 11.09
C CYS A 113 -19.14 18.95 11.16
N ARG A 114 -18.17 19.77 10.73
CA ARG A 114 -18.21 21.23 10.92
C ARG A 114 -19.39 21.85 10.17
N GLY A 115 -19.69 21.35 8.97
CA GLY A 115 -20.82 21.83 8.16
C GLY A 115 -22.15 21.60 8.87
N TYR A 116 -22.36 20.41 9.43
CA TYR A 116 -23.54 20.10 10.26
C TYR A 116 -23.62 21.00 11.50
N LEU A 117 -22.53 21.08 12.29
CA LEU A 117 -22.52 21.86 13.53
C LEU A 117 -22.82 23.35 13.29
N SER A 118 -22.27 23.93 12.23
CA SER A 118 -22.47 25.34 11.90
C SER A 118 -23.91 25.66 11.47
N ARG A 119 -24.61 24.69 10.86
CA ARG A 119 -25.96 24.87 10.33
C ARG A 119 -27.04 24.56 11.37
N GLU A 120 -26.90 23.45 12.08
CA GLU A 120 -27.95 22.91 12.96
C GLU A 120 -27.75 23.29 14.44
N LEU A 121 -26.51 23.57 14.87
CA LEU A 121 -26.16 23.89 16.25
C LEU A 121 -25.33 25.19 16.36
N PRO A 122 -25.79 26.32 15.79
CA PRO A 122 -25.05 27.57 15.82
C PRO A 122 -24.89 28.08 17.26
N GLY A 123 -23.66 28.47 17.63
CA GLY A 123 -23.37 29.06 18.94
C GLY A 123 -23.15 28.06 20.09
N VAL A 124 -23.21 26.76 19.83
CA VAL A 124 -22.89 25.72 20.81
C VAL A 124 -21.39 25.67 21.10
N GLU A 125 -21.01 25.49 22.37
CA GLU A 125 -19.61 25.36 22.77
C GLU A 125 -19.01 24.05 22.25
N ILE A 126 -17.83 24.09 21.64
CA ILE A 126 -17.12 22.90 21.15
C ILE A 126 -15.93 22.61 22.07
N GLU A 127 -15.85 21.38 22.57
CA GLU A 127 -14.76 20.93 23.44
C GLU A 127 -14.07 19.69 22.85
N GLU A 128 -12.74 19.76 22.74
CA GLU A 128 -11.92 18.69 22.20
C GLU A 128 -11.56 17.66 23.28
N THR A 129 -11.53 16.39 22.87
CA THR A 129 -11.22 15.25 23.74
C THR A 129 -10.24 14.31 23.05
N THR A 130 -9.69 13.34 23.79
CA THR A 130 -8.70 12.39 23.26
C THR A 130 -9.28 11.33 22.32
N SER A 131 -10.59 11.10 22.31
CA SER A 131 -11.25 10.17 21.38
C SER A 131 -12.77 10.39 21.34
N THR A 132 -13.43 9.96 20.26
CA THR A 132 -14.90 9.97 20.13
C THR A 132 -15.59 9.20 21.26
N ALA A 133 -15.04 8.04 21.63
CA ALA A 133 -15.52 7.24 22.75
C ALA A 133 -15.33 7.92 24.11
N ARG A 134 -14.22 8.67 24.31
CA ARG A 134 -14.03 9.47 25.52
C ARG A 134 -15.08 10.58 25.62
N ALA A 135 -15.40 11.27 24.53
CA ALA A 135 -16.48 12.25 24.52
C ALA A 135 -17.83 11.64 24.90
N ALA A 136 -18.18 10.47 24.34
CA ALA A 136 -19.41 9.75 24.71
C ALA A 136 -19.44 9.41 26.21
N SER A 137 -18.32 8.91 26.76
CA SER A 137 -18.19 8.63 28.20
C SER A 137 -18.39 9.89 29.07
N ILE A 138 -17.85 11.05 28.66
CA ILE A 138 -18.01 12.30 29.41
C ILE A 138 -19.47 12.76 29.38
N VAL A 139 -20.12 12.73 28.21
CA VAL A 139 -21.51 13.13 28.06
C VAL A 139 -22.45 12.25 28.88
N ALA A 140 -22.21 10.93 28.90
CA ALA A 140 -22.98 10.00 29.72
C ALA A 140 -22.91 10.31 31.22
N GLY A 141 -21.76 10.76 31.72
CA GLY A 141 -21.57 11.17 33.12
C GLY A 141 -21.90 12.64 33.42
N SER A 142 -22.23 13.45 32.42
CA SER A 142 -22.49 14.88 32.59
C SER A 142 -23.89 15.16 33.13
N ALA A 143 -24.08 16.30 33.80
CA ALA A 143 -25.40 16.77 34.25
C ALA A 143 -26.07 17.76 33.27
N GLY A 144 -25.29 18.39 32.39
CA GLY A 144 -25.78 19.37 31.42
C GLY A 144 -26.38 18.76 30.15
N PRO A 145 -27.06 19.57 29.32
CA PRO A 145 -27.52 19.15 27.99
C PRO A 145 -26.34 19.19 27.02
N TRP A 146 -25.48 18.17 27.10
CA TRP A 146 -24.29 18.04 26.27
C TRP A 146 -24.49 16.93 25.24
N ALA A 147 -23.79 17.06 24.13
CA ALA A 147 -23.76 16.08 23.07
C ALA A 147 -22.34 15.60 22.78
N ALA A 148 -22.20 14.36 22.34
CA ALA A 148 -20.94 13.82 21.85
C ALA A 148 -21.06 13.49 20.37
N ILE A 149 -20.01 13.72 19.59
CA ILE A 149 -19.90 13.11 18.26
C ILE A 149 -19.19 11.78 18.42
N GLY A 150 -19.83 10.69 18.00
CA GLY A 150 -19.26 9.36 18.15
C GLY A 150 -19.87 8.27 17.28
N THR A 151 -19.41 7.05 17.51
CA THR A 151 -19.87 5.86 16.78
C THR A 151 -21.25 5.42 17.30
N TYR A 152 -21.99 4.69 16.47
CA TYR A 152 -23.21 4.01 16.90
C TYR A 152 -22.93 3.06 18.09
N LEU A 153 -21.78 2.38 18.08
CA LEU A 153 -21.37 1.47 19.15
C LEU A 153 -21.19 2.21 20.48
N ALA A 154 -20.63 3.42 20.47
CA ALA A 154 -20.48 4.24 21.67
C ALA A 154 -21.84 4.62 22.29
N ALA A 155 -22.87 4.81 21.45
CA ALA A 155 -24.22 5.09 21.94
C ALA A 155 -24.74 3.95 22.83
N GLY A 156 -24.62 2.71 22.37
CA GLY A 156 -25.00 1.52 23.15
C GLY A 156 -24.12 1.32 24.39
N ASN A 157 -22.79 1.41 24.24
CA ASN A 157 -21.85 1.13 25.32
C ASN A 157 -21.95 2.12 26.50
N TYR A 158 -22.38 3.36 26.24
CA TYR A 158 -22.51 4.42 27.24
C TYR A 158 -23.97 4.81 27.54
N SER A 159 -24.94 4.00 27.11
CA SER A 159 -26.39 4.24 27.33
C SER A 159 -26.86 5.61 26.86
N LEU A 160 -26.31 6.11 25.74
CA LEU A 160 -26.70 7.36 25.10
C LEU A 160 -27.75 7.11 24.02
N LYS A 161 -28.60 8.11 23.78
CA LYS A 161 -29.51 8.18 22.65
C LYS A 161 -28.78 8.75 21.44
N LEU A 162 -28.95 8.10 20.29
CA LEU A 162 -28.57 8.68 19.00
C LEU A 162 -29.61 9.75 18.65
N ALA A 163 -29.20 11.03 18.72
CA ALA A 163 -30.06 12.17 18.38
C ALA A 163 -30.18 12.33 16.87
N VAL A 164 -29.05 12.29 16.16
CA VAL A 164 -28.98 12.40 14.70
C VAL A 164 -27.89 11.47 14.18
N ALA A 165 -28.23 10.69 13.15
CA ALA A 165 -27.30 9.79 12.49
C ALA A 165 -26.53 10.51 11.39
N ASP A 166 -25.33 10.02 11.08
CA ASP A 166 -24.59 10.37 9.85
C ASP A 166 -24.38 11.88 9.63
N ILE A 167 -23.88 12.58 10.65
CA ILE A 167 -23.70 14.04 10.65
C ILE A 167 -22.38 14.52 9.99
N GLN A 168 -21.58 13.60 9.45
CA GLN A 168 -20.35 13.94 8.76
C GLN A 168 -20.59 14.67 7.44
N ASP A 169 -19.67 15.57 7.08
CA ASP A 169 -19.75 16.41 5.89
C ASP A 169 -19.51 15.59 4.59
N SER A 170 -18.82 14.45 4.67
CA SER A 170 -18.56 13.54 3.55
C SER A 170 -19.00 12.11 3.85
N SER A 171 -19.80 11.53 2.94
CA SER A 171 -20.23 10.13 3.02
C SER A 171 -19.15 9.14 2.55
N GLN A 172 -18.09 9.62 1.87
CA GLN A 172 -17.00 8.81 1.33
C GLN A 172 -15.80 8.76 2.29
N ASN A 173 -16.05 8.55 3.57
CA ASN A 173 -14.99 8.35 4.56
C ASN A 173 -14.95 6.90 5.00
N ALA A 174 -13.83 6.23 4.73
CA ALA A 174 -13.59 4.86 5.17
C ALA A 174 -12.20 4.72 5.80
N THR A 175 -12.11 3.83 6.79
CA THR A 175 -10.85 3.40 7.39
C THR A 175 -10.66 1.93 7.10
N ARG A 176 -9.48 1.58 6.57
CA ARG A 176 -9.04 0.20 6.40
C ARG A 176 -8.25 -0.22 7.62
N PHE A 177 -8.66 -1.33 8.20
CA PHE A 177 -8.04 -1.99 9.34
C PHE A 177 -7.40 -3.29 8.88
N ILE A 178 -6.33 -3.68 9.57
CA ILE A 178 -5.65 -4.95 9.38
C ILE A 178 -5.76 -5.79 10.63
N VAL A 179 -5.96 -7.10 10.44
CA VAL A 179 -5.93 -8.12 11.48
C VAL A 179 -4.52 -8.68 11.54
N LEU A 180 -3.92 -8.57 12.71
CA LEU A 180 -2.62 -9.10 13.06
C LEU A 180 -2.78 -10.50 13.65
N GLY A 181 -1.86 -11.40 13.31
CA GLY A 181 -1.75 -12.73 13.91
C GLY A 181 -0.30 -13.22 13.92
N LYS A 182 -0.05 -14.37 14.54
CA LYS A 182 1.27 -15.04 14.49
C LYS A 182 1.60 -15.62 13.11
N SER A 183 0.56 -15.90 12.33
CA SER A 183 0.64 -16.35 10.95
C SER A 183 -0.48 -15.69 10.12
N ASP A 184 -0.28 -15.62 8.82
CA ASP A 184 -1.30 -15.14 7.89
C ASP A 184 -2.39 -16.19 7.62
N ALA A 185 -3.41 -15.82 6.84
CA ALA A 185 -4.62 -16.63 6.64
C ALA A 185 -4.39 -17.97 5.92
N GLY A 186 -3.22 -18.16 5.32
CA GLY A 186 -2.98 -19.23 4.36
C GLY A 186 -3.58 -18.93 2.98
N PRO A 187 -3.43 -19.87 2.01
CA PRO A 187 -3.92 -19.70 0.65
C PRO A 187 -5.43 -19.47 0.60
N GLY A 188 -5.85 -18.56 -0.27
CA GLY A 188 -7.25 -18.25 -0.52
C GLY A 188 -7.44 -17.58 -1.88
N ASN A 189 -8.70 -17.45 -2.30
CA ASN A 189 -9.06 -16.64 -3.45
C ASN A 189 -9.21 -15.18 -3.02
N ASN A 190 -9.11 -14.25 -3.98
CA ASN A 190 -9.26 -12.81 -3.72
C ASN A 190 -8.38 -12.30 -2.57
N CYS A 191 -7.11 -12.72 -2.59
CA CYS A 191 -6.13 -12.30 -1.60
C CYS A 191 -5.48 -10.99 -1.97
N ARG A 192 -4.97 -10.32 -0.93
CA ARG A 192 -3.98 -9.26 -1.01
C ARG A 192 -2.71 -9.73 -0.34
N THR A 193 -1.57 -9.31 -0.86
CA THR A 193 -0.26 -9.53 -0.26
C THR A 193 0.37 -8.19 0.09
N SER A 194 0.81 -8.04 1.34
CA SER A 194 1.53 -6.85 1.80
C SER A 194 3.00 -7.18 2.02
N ILE A 195 3.88 -6.28 1.58
CA ILE A 195 5.33 -6.38 1.76
C ILE A 195 5.94 -5.09 2.29
N ILE A 196 7.08 -5.22 2.95
CA ILE A 196 8.04 -4.14 3.18
C ILE A 196 9.24 -4.40 2.29
N VAL A 197 9.65 -3.39 1.52
CA VAL A 197 10.85 -3.48 0.70
C VAL A 197 11.75 -2.27 0.92
N GLU A 198 13.03 -2.51 1.15
CA GLU A 198 14.06 -1.47 1.14
C GLU A 198 14.76 -1.50 -0.20
N ALA A 199 14.62 -0.40 -0.96
CA ALA A 199 15.30 -0.26 -2.25
C ALA A 199 16.80 0.03 -2.03
N ARG A 200 17.64 -0.43 -2.95
CA ARG A 200 19.07 -0.03 -2.94
C ARG A 200 19.19 1.47 -3.20
N ASP A 201 20.15 2.13 -2.55
CA ASP A 201 20.40 3.56 -2.73
C ASP A 201 21.08 3.85 -4.08
N ARG A 202 20.28 3.92 -5.14
CA ARG A 202 20.69 4.31 -6.49
C ARG A 202 19.49 4.83 -7.30
N PRO A 203 19.71 5.75 -8.25
CA PRO A 203 18.66 6.19 -9.16
C PRO A 203 17.96 5.02 -9.86
N GLY A 204 16.62 5.06 -9.88
CA GLY A 204 15.79 4.03 -10.51
C GLY A 204 15.61 2.74 -9.70
N ALA A 205 16.10 2.64 -8.45
CA ALA A 205 15.94 1.43 -7.65
C ALA A 205 14.47 1.08 -7.35
N LEU A 206 13.66 2.07 -6.96
CA LEU A 206 12.22 1.88 -6.76
C LEU A 206 11.53 1.47 -8.06
N TYR A 207 11.83 2.15 -9.17
CA TYR A 207 11.32 1.78 -10.48
C TYR A 207 11.64 0.32 -10.82
N GLY A 208 12.86 -0.13 -10.56
CA GLY A 208 13.26 -1.53 -10.76
C GLY A 208 12.42 -2.52 -9.94
N ILE A 209 11.98 -2.15 -8.73
CA ILE A 209 11.07 -2.96 -7.91
C ILE A 209 9.66 -2.95 -8.51
N LEU A 210 9.10 -1.78 -8.80
CA LEU A 210 7.75 -1.63 -9.33
C LEU A 210 7.58 -2.32 -10.69
N ARG A 211 8.64 -2.28 -11.50
CA ARG A 211 8.69 -2.95 -12.81
C ARG A 211 8.47 -4.46 -12.72
N GLU A 212 8.90 -5.12 -11.64
CA GLU A 212 8.68 -6.57 -11.50
C GLU A 212 7.21 -6.94 -11.34
N PHE A 213 6.40 -6.05 -10.76
CA PHE A 213 4.94 -6.23 -10.66
C PHE A 213 4.26 -5.88 -11.98
N ALA A 214 4.63 -4.75 -12.60
CA ALA A 214 4.06 -4.31 -13.87
C ALA A 214 4.26 -5.33 -15.00
N LEU A 215 5.47 -5.91 -15.12
CA LEU A 215 5.76 -6.93 -16.13
C LEU A 215 4.92 -8.21 -16.04
N ARG A 216 4.28 -8.44 -14.90
CA ARG A 216 3.48 -9.64 -14.63
C ARG A 216 2.00 -9.35 -14.52
N ASP A 217 1.60 -8.10 -14.79
CA ASP A 217 0.23 -7.63 -14.68
C ASP A 217 -0.33 -7.86 -13.26
N ILE A 218 0.43 -7.39 -12.26
CA ILE A 218 0.05 -7.44 -10.84
C ILE A 218 -0.36 -6.03 -10.41
N SER A 219 -1.62 -5.87 -10.04
CA SER A 219 -2.16 -4.62 -9.53
C SER A 219 -1.57 -4.28 -8.15
N LEU A 220 -1.02 -3.08 -8.03
CA LEU A 220 -0.61 -2.50 -6.74
C LEU A 220 -1.74 -1.62 -6.22
N THR A 221 -2.20 -1.91 -5.00
CA THR A 221 -3.35 -1.23 -4.39
C THR A 221 -2.91 -0.15 -3.39
N ARG A 222 -1.66 -0.21 -2.91
CA ARG A 222 -1.09 0.80 -2.01
C ARG A 222 0.42 0.83 -2.14
N ILE A 223 1.00 2.03 -2.13
CA ILE A 223 2.44 2.24 -1.93
C ILE A 223 2.66 3.42 -0.97
N GLU A 224 3.42 3.18 0.10
CA GLU A 224 3.72 4.19 1.12
C GLU A 224 5.22 4.17 1.44
N SER A 225 5.88 5.32 1.40
CA SER A 225 7.31 5.45 1.74
C SER A 225 7.52 5.89 3.17
N ARG A 226 8.42 5.22 3.90
CA ARG A 226 8.77 5.55 5.28
C ARG A 226 10.28 5.66 5.44
N PRO A 227 10.80 6.70 6.13
CA PRO A 227 12.23 6.84 6.37
C PRO A 227 12.72 5.75 7.34
N VAL A 228 13.87 5.15 7.02
CA VAL A 228 14.54 4.23 7.94
C VAL A 228 15.19 5.07 9.06
N LYS A 229 14.70 4.94 10.29
CA LYS A 229 15.13 5.77 11.46
C LYS A 229 16.64 5.71 11.77
N LYS A 230 17.41 4.82 11.13
CA LYS A 230 18.85 4.64 11.36
C LYS A 230 19.74 5.52 10.47
N ARG A 231 19.30 5.94 9.27
CA ARG A 231 20.10 6.76 8.34
C ARG A 231 19.22 7.66 7.47
N LEU A 232 19.59 8.95 7.35
CA LEU A 232 18.96 9.88 6.42
C LEU A 232 19.18 9.41 4.97
N GLY A 233 18.13 9.45 4.15
CA GLY A 233 18.16 9.08 2.74
C GLY A 233 17.76 7.64 2.41
N GLN A 234 17.63 6.75 3.42
CA GLN A 234 17.14 5.39 3.22
C GLN A 234 15.63 5.30 3.50
N TYR A 235 14.90 4.66 2.59
CA TYR A 235 13.45 4.52 2.67
C TYR A 235 13.03 3.05 2.56
N MET A 236 12.07 2.68 3.40
CA MET A 236 11.29 1.45 3.26
C MET A 236 9.98 1.79 2.56
N PHE A 237 9.57 0.93 1.63
CA PHE A 237 8.30 1.03 0.92
C PHE A 237 7.38 -0.08 1.41
N PHE A 238 6.19 0.30 1.85
CA PHE A 238 5.10 -0.61 2.13
C PHE A 238 4.26 -0.73 0.88
N ILE A 239 4.16 -1.93 0.35
CA ILE A 239 3.45 -2.19 -0.90
C ILE A 239 2.39 -3.25 -0.65
N ASP A 240 1.15 -2.93 -1.04
CA ASP A 240 0.06 -3.90 -1.10
C ASP A 240 -0.24 -4.22 -2.56
N MET A 241 -0.42 -5.51 -2.85
CA MET A 241 -0.69 -6.00 -4.20
C MET A 241 -1.81 -7.03 -4.19
N ASP A 242 -2.55 -7.11 -5.29
CA ASP A 242 -3.55 -8.15 -5.48
C ASP A 242 -2.88 -9.50 -5.78
N GLY A 243 -3.46 -10.57 -5.24
CA GLY A 243 -2.98 -11.93 -5.35
C GLY A 243 -2.33 -12.47 -4.07
N HIS A 244 -2.25 -13.78 -3.97
CA HIS A 244 -1.62 -14.51 -2.88
C HIS A 244 -0.14 -14.79 -3.18
N ARG A 245 0.74 -14.82 -2.18
CA ARG A 245 2.18 -15.08 -2.38
C ARG A 245 2.52 -16.41 -3.05
N THR A 246 1.59 -17.37 -3.02
CA THR A 246 1.75 -18.69 -3.69
C THR A 246 1.23 -18.71 -5.12
N ASP A 247 0.58 -17.64 -5.57
CA ASP A 247 0.20 -17.51 -6.97
C ASP A 247 1.47 -17.38 -7.81
N ARG A 248 1.55 -18.12 -8.91
CA ARG A 248 2.78 -18.20 -9.72
C ARG A 248 3.33 -16.82 -10.10
N LYS A 249 2.46 -15.93 -10.61
CA LYS A 249 2.85 -14.55 -11.00
C LYS A 249 3.39 -13.76 -9.81
N VAL A 250 2.72 -13.82 -8.66
CA VAL A 250 3.11 -13.09 -7.44
C VAL A 250 4.39 -13.65 -6.85
N GLY A 251 4.51 -14.97 -6.74
CA GLY A 251 5.74 -15.63 -6.27
C GLY A 251 6.96 -15.27 -7.11
N GLU A 252 6.85 -15.37 -8.45
CA GLU A 252 7.92 -14.98 -9.37
C GLU A 252 8.29 -13.49 -9.25
N ALA A 253 7.32 -12.60 -8.98
CA ALA A 253 7.56 -11.18 -8.75
C ALA A 253 8.32 -10.95 -7.44
N LEU A 254 7.87 -11.57 -6.35
CA LEU A 254 8.49 -11.46 -5.02
C LEU A 254 9.94 -11.96 -5.05
N GLU A 255 10.22 -13.08 -5.72
CA GLU A 255 11.59 -13.58 -5.90
C GLU A 255 12.46 -12.59 -6.70
N ALA A 256 11.91 -11.98 -7.75
CA ALA A 256 12.65 -10.99 -8.54
C ALA A 256 12.93 -9.72 -7.75
N VAL A 257 11.97 -9.24 -6.94
CA VAL A 257 12.16 -8.13 -6.03
C VAL A 257 13.21 -8.47 -4.97
N ALA A 258 13.17 -9.66 -4.37
CA ALA A 258 14.14 -10.10 -3.37
C ALA A 258 15.60 -10.05 -3.88
N ARG A 259 15.83 -10.40 -5.16
CA ARG A 259 17.17 -10.33 -5.78
C ARG A 259 17.68 -8.90 -5.97
N ASN A 260 16.77 -7.95 -6.16
CA ASN A 260 17.10 -6.56 -6.53
C ASN A 260 17.03 -5.57 -5.36
N ALA A 261 16.24 -5.89 -4.33
CA ALA A 261 16.11 -5.09 -3.12
C ALA A 261 17.33 -5.26 -2.19
N TYR A 262 17.45 -4.37 -1.22
CA TYR A 262 18.36 -4.53 -0.09
C TYR A 262 17.72 -5.42 1.00
N TYR A 263 16.42 -5.25 1.20
CA TYR A 263 15.62 -6.00 2.15
C TYR A 263 14.21 -6.22 1.58
N LEU A 264 13.65 -7.41 1.78
CA LEU A 264 12.26 -7.73 1.49
C LEU A 264 11.69 -8.55 2.64
N ARG A 265 10.55 -8.13 3.16
CA ARG A 265 9.76 -8.89 4.13
C ARG A 265 8.31 -8.95 3.69
N ILE A 266 7.76 -10.16 3.67
CA ILE A 266 6.33 -10.37 3.47
C ILE A 266 5.63 -10.14 4.81
N LEU A 267 4.70 -9.20 4.86
CA LEU A 267 3.87 -8.94 6.04
C LEU A 267 2.73 -9.94 6.14
N GLY A 268 2.22 -10.44 5.01
CA GLY A 268 1.24 -11.52 4.98
C GLY A 268 0.49 -11.55 3.65
N SER A 269 -0.12 -12.70 3.35
CA SER A 269 -1.13 -12.83 2.31
C SER A 269 -2.48 -13.21 2.96
N TYR A 270 -3.52 -12.42 2.67
CA TYR A 270 -4.77 -12.49 3.42
C TYR A 270 -5.98 -12.14 2.54
N PRO A 271 -7.21 -12.59 2.89
CA PRO A 271 -8.43 -12.24 2.16
C PRO A 271 -8.63 -10.72 2.12
N ALA A 272 -8.92 -10.18 0.94
CA ALA A 272 -9.20 -8.76 0.76
C ALA A 272 -10.67 -8.43 1.04
N ASP A 273 -10.92 -7.34 1.78
CA ASP A 273 -12.26 -6.77 1.97
C ASP A 273 -12.55 -5.78 0.85
N ARG A 274 -13.27 -6.24 -0.18
CA ARG A 274 -13.71 -5.43 -1.32
C ARG A 274 -15.09 -4.78 -1.10
N SER A 275 -15.63 -4.76 0.12
CA SER A 275 -17.00 -4.27 0.37
C SER A 275 -17.24 -2.80 0.02
N LEU A 276 -16.18 -1.98 0.02
CA LEU A 276 -16.22 -0.57 -0.40
C LEU A 276 -15.30 -0.30 -1.60
N ALA A 277 -14.85 -1.34 -2.30
CA ALA A 277 -14.15 -1.13 -3.55
C ALA A 277 -15.10 -0.43 -4.54
N PRO A 278 -14.60 0.49 -5.39
CA PRO A 278 -15.36 0.88 -6.58
C PRO A 278 -15.80 -0.39 -7.31
N PRO A 279 -16.97 -0.41 -7.98
CA PRO A 279 -17.29 -1.50 -8.88
C PRO A 279 -16.06 -1.72 -9.78
N GLU A 280 -15.56 -2.95 -9.85
CA GLU A 280 -14.50 -3.27 -10.80
C GLU A 280 -14.94 -2.72 -12.14
N GLU A 281 -14.15 -1.81 -12.72
CA GLU A 281 -14.32 -1.50 -14.13
C GLU A 281 -14.32 -2.86 -14.83
N PRO A 282 -15.33 -3.15 -15.67
CA PRO A 282 -15.42 -4.46 -16.30
C PRO A 282 -14.06 -4.76 -16.89
N SER A 283 -13.39 -5.78 -16.34
CA SER A 283 -12.18 -6.31 -16.95
C SER A 283 -12.56 -6.52 -18.41
N PRO A 284 -11.89 -5.84 -19.37
CA PRO A 284 -12.29 -5.91 -20.76
C PRO A 284 -12.43 -7.38 -21.10
N ALA A 285 -13.64 -7.74 -21.53
CA ALA A 285 -14.06 -9.11 -21.71
C ALA A 285 -12.99 -9.88 -22.49
N GLN A 286 -12.35 -10.85 -21.84
CA GLN A 286 -11.39 -11.82 -22.41
C GLN A 286 -10.83 -11.44 -23.79
N GLY A 287 -9.88 -10.50 -23.79
CA GLY A 287 -9.15 -10.10 -24.98
C GLY A 287 -8.92 -8.60 -25.00
N ILE A 288 -7.67 -8.19 -25.17
CA ILE A 288 -7.34 -6.82 -25.56
C ILE A 288 -7.93 -6.57 -26.96
N THR A 289 -8.56 -5.42 -27.16
CA THR A 289 -8.94 -4.96 -28.50
C THR A 289 -7.68 -4.78 -29.34
N LEU A 290 -7.82 -4.78 -30.68
CA LEU A 290 -6.68 -4.50 -31.57
C LEU A 290 -6.08 -3.12 -31.31
N GLU A 291 -6.90 -2.14 -30.90
CA GLU A 291 -6.46 -0.79 -30.56
C GLU A 291 -5.64 -0.77 -29.26
N GLU A 292 -6.10 -1.46 -28.22
CA GLU A 292 -5.34 -1.63 -26.97
C GLU A 292 -4.03 -2.39 -27.21
N ALA A 293 -4.07 -3.47 -27.99
CA ALA A 293 -2.88 -4.23 -28.34
C ALA A 293 -1.84 -3.37 -29.08
N ARG A 294 -2.30 -2.50 -30.00
CA ARG A 294 -1.41 -1.55 -30.69
C ARG A 294 -0.83 -0.52 -29.75
N ALA A 295 -1.64 0.03 -28.84
CA ALA A 295 -1.15 0.97 -27.83
C ALA A 295 -0.10 0.32 -26.91
N GLU A 296 -0.29 -0.94 -26.52
CA GLU A 296 0.71 -1.71 -25.77
C GLU A 296 2.01 -1.94 -26.57
N ILE A 297 1.90 -2.27 -27.86
CA ILE A 297 3.06 -2.39 -28.76
C ILE A 297 3.78 -1.04 -28.87
N ASP A 298 3.07 0.07 -29.06
CA ASP A 298 3.66 1.41 -29.18
C ASP A 298 4.42 1.82 -27.91
N MET A 299 3.90 1.44 -26.73
CA MET A 299 4.59 1.62 -25.46
C MET A 299 5.87 0.78 -25.39
N VAL A 300 5.83 -0.49 -25.81
CA VAL A 300 7.00 -1.37 -25.87
C VAL A 300 8.04 -0.83 -26.86
N ASP A 301 7.61 -0.38 -28.04
CA ASP A 301 8.48 0.19 -29.07
C ASP A 301 9.16 1.45 -28.58
N SER A 302 8.43 2.32 -27.88
CA SER A 302 9.00 3.51 -27.23
C SER A 302 10.11 3.13 -26.23
N GLN A 303 9.88 2.09 -25.41
CA GLN A 303 10.89 1.58 -24.48
C GLN A 303 12.09 0.94 -25.20
N ILE A 304 11.87 0.22 -26.30
CA ILE A 304 12.94 -0.35 -27.12
C ILE A 304 13.82 0.77 -27.66
N VAL A 305 13.23 1.82 -28.22
CA VAL A 305 13.97 2.98 -28.75
C VAL A 305 14.77 3.68 -27.64
N GLU A 306 14.18 3.89 -26.47
CA GLU A 306 14.88 4.49 -25.34
C GLU A 306 16.07 3.64 -24.88
N LEU A 307 15.89 2.33 -24.74
CA LEU A 307 16.94 1.39 -24.35
C LEU A 307 18.07 1.30 -25.38
N ILE A 308 17.73 1.32 -26.68
CA ILE A 308 18.72 1.40 -27.76
C ILE A 308 19.49 2.72 -27.66
N GLY A 309 18.81 3.85 -27.43
CA GLY A 309 19.45 5.15 -27.22
C GLY A 309 20.40 5.16 -26.02
N MET A 310 19.99 4.57 -24.88
CA MET A 310 20.83 4.40 -23.71
C MET A 310 22.08 3.55 -24.02
N ARG A 311 21.90 2.42 -24.70
CA ARG A 311 23.01 1.53 -25.10
C ARG A 311 23.96 2.24 -26.05
N THR A 312 23.44 3.04 -26.99
CA THR A 312 24.24 3.85 -27.91
C THR A 312 25.15 4.81 -27.15
N ARG A 313 24.63 5.56 -26.18
CA ARG A 313 25.44 6.45 -25.32
C ARG A 313 26.53 5.73 -24.54
N LEU A 314 26.27 4.51 -24.06
CA LEU A 314 27.30 3.70 -23.37
C LEU A 314 28.40 3.24 -24.33
N VAL A 315 28.04 2.81 -25.53
CA VAL A 315 28.99 2.43 -26.58
C VAL A 315 29.88 3.62 -26.96
N GLU A 316 29.33 4.83 -27.03
CA GLU A 316 30.09 6.05 -27.27
C GLU A 316 31.07 6.38 -26.14
N LYS A 317 30.64 6.24 -24.88
CA LYS A 317 31.53 6.43 -23.73
C LYS A 317 32.71 5.44 -23.75
N ILE A 318 32.44 4.16 -24.05
CA ILE A 318 33.47 3.13 -24.14
C ILE A 318 34.43 3.40 -25.30
N ALA A 319 33.94 3.93 -26.43
CA ALA A 319 34.79 4.32 -27.56
C ALA A 319 35.83 5.38 -27.17
N GLY A 320 35.52 6.25 -26.18
CA GLY A 320 36.48 7.22 -25.64
C GLY A 320 37.63 6.60 -24.84
N VAL A 321 37.48 5.36 -24.36
CA VAL A 321 38.47 4.64 -23.54
C VAL A 321 39.28 3.62 -24.37
N LYS A 322 38.76 3.18 -25.52
CA LYS A 322 39.43 2.20 -26.39
C LYS A 322 40.51 2.85 -27.27
N SER A 323 41.68 2.22 -27.35
CA SER A 323 42.76 2.63 -28.25
C SER A 323 42.36 2.53 -29.74
N PRO A 324 42.87 3.41 -30.63
CA PRO A 324 42.42 3.54 -32.03
C PRO A 324 42.52 2.29 -32.93
N GLY A 325 43.11 1.18 -32.47
CA GLY A 325 43.29 -0.05 -33.25
C GLY A 325 42.33 -1.21 -32.92
N ARG A 326 41.50 -1.12 -31.88
CA ARG A 326 40.68 -2.25 -31.38
C ARG A 326 39.18 -1.92 -31.30
N ILE A 327 38.64 -1.41 -32.40
CA ILE A 327 37.22 -1.02 -32.50
C ILE A 327 36.33 -2.26 -32.45
N ARG A 328 36.68 -3.32 -33.19
CA ARG A 328 35.97 -4.60 -33.19
C ARG A 328 36.66 -5.60 -32.27
N ASP A 329 35.89 -6.28 -31.44
CA ASP A 329 36.37 -7.33 -30.54
C ASP A 329 35.46 -8.55 -30.68
N GLU A 330 35.88 -9.50 -31.51
CA GLU A 330 35.04 -10.66 -31.89
C GLU A 330 34.75 -11.56 -30.70
N ALA A 331 35.72 -11.75 -29.80
CA ALA A 331 35.53 -12.53 -28.58
C ALA A 331 34.45 -11.90 -27.69
N ARG A 332 34.46 -10.56 -27.55
CA ARG A 332 33.42 -9.85 -26.80
C ARG A 332 32.06 -9.89 -27.50
N GLU A 333 32.02 -9.79 -28.82
CA GLU A 333 30.77 -9.93 -29.59
C GLU A 333 30.15 -11.31 -29.36
N GLU A 334 30.94 -12.37 -29.45
CA GLU A 334 30.48 -13.75 -29.27
C GLU A 334 30.00 -14.02 -27.83
N GLU A 335 30.67 -13.45 -26.83
CA GLU A 335 30.22 -13.49 -25.43
C GLU A 335 28.86 -12.82 -25.25
N VAL A 336 28.66 -11.64 -25.86
CA VAL A 336 27.38 -10.91 -25.80
C VAL A 336 26.27 -11.72 -26.46
N LEU A 337 26.52 -12.29 -27.65
CA LEU A 337 25.55 -13.11 -28.38
C LEU A 337 25.17 -14.37 -27.59
N ARG A 338 26.15 -15.05 -26.99
CA ARG A 338 25.90 -16.21 -26.11
C ARG A 338 24.98 -15.84 -24.94
N ARG A 339 25.29 -14.74 -24.25
CA ARG A 339 24.51 -14.28 -23.09
C ARG A 339 23.07 -13.92 -23.46
N VAL A 340 22.86 -13.22 -24.58
CA VAL A 340 21.50 -12.78 -24.97
C VAL A 340 20.66 -13.94 -25.49
N ARG A 341 21.26 -14.95 -26.12
CA ARG A 341 20.57 -16.21 -26.45
C ARG A 341 20.07 -16.92 -25.20
N SER A 342 20.93 -17.08 -24.19
CA SER A 342 20.52 -17.70 -22.92
C SER A 342 19.39 -16.92 -22.25
N LEU A 343 19.42 -15.59 -22.32
CA LEU A 343 18.35 -14.74 -21.79
C LEU A 343 17.04 -14.89 -22.59
N ALA A 344 17.12 -14.99 -23.92
CA ALA A 344 15.95 -15.19 -24.79
C ALA A 344 15.23 -16.50 -24.44
N VAL A 345 15.97 -17.61 -24.30
CA VAL A 345 15.44 -18.90 -23.85
C VAL A 345 14.73 -18.76 -22.49
N ALA A 346 15.37 -18.11 -21.52
CA ALA A 346 14.80 -17.91 -20.18
C ALA A 346 13.54 -17.01 -20.18
N LYS A 347 13.32 -16.24 -21.24
CA LYS A 347 12.16 -15.36 -21.41
C LYS A 347 11.12 -15.90 -22.40
N GLY A 348 11.34 -17.10 -22.96
CA GLY A 348 10.42 -17.69 -23.94
C GLY A 348 10.39 -16.97 -25.29
N VAL A 349 11.46 -16.25 -25.63
CA VAL A 349 11.61 -15.55 -26.92
C VAL A 349 12.54 -16.37 -27.82
N ASP A 350 12.27 -16.38 -29.12
CA ASP A 350 13.12 -17.05 -30.11
C ASP A 350 14.58 -16.54 -30.03
N PRO A 351 15.55 -17.42 -29.69
CA PRO A 351 16.94 -17.04 -29.59
C PRO A 351 17.55 -16.56 -30.91
N GLU A 352 17.09 -17.08 -32.05
CA GLU A 352 17.62 -16.71 -33.37
C GLU A 352 17.19 -15.30 -33.77
N MET A 353 15.91 -14.96 -33.51
CA MET A 353 15.41 -13.60 -33.66
C MET A 353 16.22 -12.59 -32.82
N ILE A 354 16.42 -12.88 -31.53
CA ILE A 354 17.19 -12.00 -30.64
C ILE A 354 18.64 -11.87 -31.10
N GLU A 355 19.28 -12.96 -31.52
CA GLU A 355 20.63 -12.93 -32.05
C GLU A 355 20.73 -12.02 -33.28
N SER A 356 19.78 -12.12 -34.21
CA SER A 356 19.73 -11.31 -35.44
C SER A 356 19.66 -9.81 -35.14
N VAL A 357 18.77 -9.41 -34.21
CA VAL A 357 18.66 -8.02 -33.75
C VAL A 357 19.98 -7.54 -33.15
N TYR A 358 20.62 -8.36 -32.31
CA TYR A 358 21.90 -7.99 -31.69
C TYR A 358 23.05 -7.89 -32.69
N ARG A 359 23.09 -8.75 -33.71
CA ARG A 359 24.09 -8.69 -34.80
C ARG A 359 23.97 -7.40 -35.60
N ILE A 360 22.75 -7.00 -35.96
CA ILE A 360 22.48 -5.71 -36.63
C ILE A 360 22.98 -4.56 -35.73
N MET A 361 22.58 -4.58 -34.46
CA MET A 361 22.93 -3.51 -33.52
C MET A 361 24.44 -3.40 -33.28
N ILE A 362 25.15 -4.52 -33.11
CA ILE A 362 26.63 -4.55 -33.00
C ILE A 362 27.26 -3.97 -34.27
N THR A 363 26.77 -4.37 -35.43
CA THR A 363 27.29 -3.89 -36.73
C THR A 363 27.15 -2.37 -36.84
N GLU A 364 25.99 -1.81 -36.49
CA GLU A 364 25.76 -0.36 -36.51
C GLU A 364 26.63 0.38 -35.49
N TYR A 365 26.81 -0.17 -34.29
CA TYR A 365 27.72 0.40 -33.28
C TYR A 365 29.18 0.43 -33.75
N VAL A 366 29.66 -0.63 -34.41
CA VAL A 366 31.01 -0.65 -34.98
C VAL A 366 31.16 0.39 -36.10
N LYS A 367 30.16 0.52 -36.99
CA LYS A 367 30.15 1.56 -38.04
C LYS A 367 30.20 2.97 -37.43
N MET A 368 29.38 3.23 -36.41
CA MET A 368 29.35 4.50 -35.69
C MET A 368 30.71 4.84 -35.06
N GLN A 369 31.35 3.87 -34.40
CA GLN A 369 32.68 4.07 -33.80
C GLN A 369 33.75 4.35 -34.85
N LYS A 370 33.74 3.64 -35.99
CA LYS A 370 34.67 3.88 -37.11
C LYS A 370 34.54 5.30 -37.67
N ARG A 371 33.31 5.77 -37.92
CA ARG A 371 33.03 7.14 -38.41
C ARG A 371 33.60 8.20 -37.45
N ARG A 372 33.48 7.98 -36.14
CA ARG A 372 33.95 8.92 -35.11
C ARG A 372 35.48 8.96 -34.97
N VAL A 373 36.16 7.83 -35.16
CA VAL A 373 37.63 7.79 -35.21
C VAL A 373 38.13 8.51 -36.46
N GLN A 374 37.51 8.26 -37.62
CA GLN A 374 37.83 8.96 -38.86
C GLN A 374 37.62 10.48 -38.74
N SER A 375 36.49 10.94 -38.20
CA SER A 375 36.23 12.36 -38.01
C SER A 375 37.21 13.05 -37.03
N ARG A 376 37.75 12.32 -36.04
CA ARG A 376 38.81 12.82 -35.15
C ARG A 376 40.17 12.92 -35.82
N MET A 377 40.47 12.02 -36.76
CA MET A 377 41.73 12.03 -37.53
C MET A 377 41.72 13.07 -38.65
N SER A 378 40.56 13.40 -39.22
CA SER A 378 40.41 14.39 -40.30
C SER A 378 40.23 15.84 -39.82
N GLY A 379 40.07 16.06 -38.51
CA GLY A 379 39.89 17.38 -37.90
C GLY A 379 41.09 17.85 -37.08
N CYS A 380 42.27 17.28 -37.31
CA CYS A 380 43.53 17.59 -36.65
C CYS A 380 44.54 18.16 -37.65
#